data_AF-A0AAP0K578-F1
#
_entry.id   AF-A0AAP0K578-F1
#
_cell.length_a   1.000
_cell.length_b   1.000
_cell.length_c   1.000
_cell.angle_alpha   90.00
_cell.angle_beta   90.00
_cell.angle_gamma   90.00
#
_symmetry.space_group_name_H-M   'P 1'
#
loop_
_entity.id
_entity.type
_entity.pdbx_description
1 polymer ?
#
loop_
_entity_poly.entity_id
_entity_poly.type
_entity_poly.pdbx_seq_one_letter_code
_entity_poly.pdbx_strand_id
1 'polypeptide(L)' 'MWELSVPRGADRDHEYSNLTVGSAGRWEKIGWSGRCFVSAHGGDPLVDRELAVARMMEGEGVKVKMWFK' A
#
# COMPACT_ATOMS: atom_id res chain seq x y z
N MET A 1 -6.86 14.29 -7.52
CA MET A 1 -7.10 13.25 -8.55
C MET A 1 -7.95 12.10 -8.04
N TRP A 2 -7.83 11.69 -6.75
CA TRP A 2 -8.60 10.59 -6.18
C TRP A 2 -10.14 10.79 -6.21
N GLU A 3 -10.63 12.03 -6.15
CA GLU A 3 -12.06 12.37 -6.09
C GLU A 3 -12.92 11.78 -7.23
N LEU A 4 -12.32 11.56 -8.40
CA LEU A 4 -13.02 10.97 -9.56
C LEU A 4 -12.94 9.43 -9.61
N SER A 5 -12.15 8.82 -8.74
CA SER A 5 -11.84 7.38 -8.75
C SER A 5 -12.40 6.64 -7.54
N VAL A 6 -12.86 7.36 -6.51
CA VAL A 6 -13.51 6.79 -5.32
C VAL A 6 -15.02 6.97 -5.38
N PRO A 7 -15.81 6.20 -4.60
CA PRO A 7 -17.25 6.39 -4.52
C PRO A 7 -17.64 7.83 -4.17
N ARG A 8 -18.78 8.28 -4.68
CA ARG A 8 -19.27 9.64 -4.43
C ARG A 8 -19.45 9.89 -2.93
N GLY A 9 -18.84 10.96 -2.42
CA GLY A 9 -18.89 11.31 -1.00
C GLY A 9 -17.85 10.59 -0.13
N ALA A 10 -17.06 9.69 -0.69
CA ALA A 10 -15.89 9.15 -0.02
C ALA A 10 -14.76 10.18 0.00
N ASP A 11 -13.85 10.03 0.97
CA ASP A 11 -12.65 10.85 1.08
C ASP A 11 -11.41 10.13 0.53
N ARG A 12 -10.23 10.74 0.70
CA ARG A 12 -8.95 10.20 0.24
C ARG A 12 -8.53 8.94 1.00
N ASP A 13 -9.06 8.73 2.20
CA ASP A 13 -8.73 7.60 3.07
C ASP A 13 -9.66 6.40 2.83
N HIS A 14 -10.53 6.49 1.84
CA HIS A 14 -11.22 5.32 1.30
C HIS A 14 -10.21 4.23 0.91
N GLU A 15 -10.55 2.96 1.17
CA GLU A 15 -9.64 1.80 1.01
C GLU A 15 -9.06 1.61 -0.40
N TYR A 16 -9.74 2.14 -1.43
CA TYR A 16 -9.26 2.13 -2.82
C TYR A 16 -8.16 3.17 -3.09
N SER A 17 -8.09 4.22 -2.27
CA SER A 17 -7.09 5.30 -2.37
C SER A 17 -6.00 5.13 -1.31
N ASN A 18 -6.33 4.61 -0.13
CA ASN A 18 -5.40 4.38 0.96
C ASN A 18 -5.42 2.92 1.45
N LEU A 19 -4.45 2.14 0.95
CA LEU A 19 -4.30 0.73 1.29
C LEU A 19 -3.88 0.48 2.75
N THR A 20 -3.52 1.52 3.51
CA THR A 20 -3.20 1.37 4.94
C THR A 20 -4.43 1.46 5.85
N VAL A 21 -5.61 1.80 5.29
CA VAL A 21 -6.86 1.90 6.04
C VAL A 21 -7.61 0.57 5.97
N GLY A 22 -7.98 0.02 7.13
CA GLY A 22 -8.80 -1.21 7.21
C GLY A 22 -8.13 -2.48 6.66
N SER A 23 -6.80 -2.47 6.55
CA SER A 23 -6.02 -3.54 5.91
C SER A 23 -5.46 -4.61 6.85
N ALA A 24 -5.76 -4.51 8.15
CA ALA A 24 -5.41 -5.54 9.13
C ALA A 24 -5.90 -6.92 8.68
N GLY A 25 -4.97 -7.85 8.50
CA GLY A 25 -5.24 -9.23 8.08
C GLY A 25 -5.53 -9.42 6.59
N ARG A 26 -5.46 -8.36 5.76
CA ARG A 26 -5.61 -8.49 4.30
C ARG A 26 -4.39 -9.16 3.66
N TRP A 27 -3.21 -8.99 4.23
CA TRP A 27 -1.97 -9.42 3.61
C TRP A 27 -1.56 -10.84 4.02
N GLU A 28 -2.21 -11.45 5.02
CA GLU A 28 -1.93 -12.83 5.46
C GLU A 28 -1.99 -13.86 4.32
N LYS A 29 -3.00 -13.75 3.44
CA LYS A 29 -3.14 -14.63 2.26
C LYS A 29 -2.03 -14.41 1.23
N ILE A 30 -1.50 -13.19 1.14
CA ILE A 30 -0.43 -12.81 0.23
C ILE A 30 0.92 -13.31 0.77
N GLY A 31 1.15 -13.19 2.08
CA GLY A 31 2.34 -13.69 2.76
C GLY A 31 2.48 -15.21 2.64
N TRP A 32 1.36 -15.93 2.59
CA TRP A 32 1.36 -17.37 2.35
C TRP A 32 1.74 -17.75 0.90
N SER A 33 1.42 -16.91 -0.08
CA SER A 33 1.45 -17.28 -1.51
C SER A 33 2.60 -16.69 -2.32
N GLY A 34 3.38 -15.70 -1.83
CA GLY A 34 4.42 -15.10 -2.65
C GLY A 34 5.44 -14.16 -2.00
N ARG A 35 6.31 -13.62 -2.88
CA ARG A 35 7.22 -12.51 -2.60
C ARG A 35 6.70 -11.28 -3.33
N CYS A 36 6.77 -10.11 -2.69
CA CYS A 36 6.38 -8.84 -3.29
C CYS A 36 7.62 -7.99 -3.56
N PHE A 37 7.60 -7.24 -4.66
CA PHE A 37 8.61 -6.22 -4.94
C PHE A 37 7.92 -4.85 -4.96
N VAL A 38 8.46 -3.89 -4.21
CA VAL A 38 7.97 -2.52 -4.17
C VAL A 38 9.10 -1.59 -4.57
N SER A 39 8.87 -0.78 -5.60
CA SER A 39 9.79 0.25 -6.08
C SER A 39 9.19 1.62 -5.75
N ALA A 40 9.99 2.49 -5.16
CA ALA A 40 9.58 3.83 -4.74
C ALA A 40 10.65 4.85 -5.15
N HIS A 41 10.25 6.07 -5.52
CA HIS A 41 11.17 7.13 -5.93
C HIS A 41 10.94 8.41 -5.13
N GLY A 42 11.99 8.99 -4.55
CA GLY A 42 11.89 10.21 -3.74
C GLY A 42 11.36 11.45 -4.47
N GLY A 43 11.37 11.46 -5.81
CA GLY A 43 10.74 12.51 -6.61
C GLY A 43 9.22 12.37 -6.74
N ASP A 44 8.64 11.24 -6.33
CA ASP A 44 7.21 10.99 -6.38
C ASP A 44 6.51 11.58 -5.12
N PRO A 45 5.50 12.44 -5.29
CA PRO A 45 4.71 12.96 -4.16
C PRO A 45 3.97 11.89 -3.33
N LEU A 46 3.84 10.66 -3.83
CA LEU A 46 3.16 9.54 -3.18
C LEU A 46 4.14 8.57 -2.49
N VAL A 47 5.44 8.83 -2.54
CA VAL A 47 6.47 7.90 -2.05
C VAL A 47 6.26 7.46 -0.60
N ASP A 48 5.81 8.36 0.27
CA ASP A 48 5.52 8.03 1.68
C ASP A 48 4.41 6.98 1.80
N ARG A 49 3.40 7.02 0.91
CA ARG A 49 2.32 6.03 0.87
C ARG A 49 2.82 4.68 0.36
N GLU A 50 3.66 4.68 -0.66
CA GLU A 50 4.27 3.45 -1.20
C GLU A 50 5.11 2.75 -0.11
N LEU A 51 5.93 3.51 0.60
CA LEU A 51 6.74 3.01 1.71
C LEU A 51 5.88 2.53 2.89
N ALA A 52 4.78 3.22 3.21
CA ALA A 52 3.87 2.81 4.28
C ALA A 52 3.20 1.46 3.98
N VAL A 53 2.77 1.23 2.73
CA VAL A 53 2.20 -0.05 2.31
C VAL A 53 3.23 -1.17 2.36
N ALA A 54 4.47 -0.92 1.90
CA ALA A 54 5.56 -1.89 2.00
C ALA A 54 5.81 -2.33 3.45
N ARG A 55 5.92 -1.38 4.39
CA ARG A 55 6.13 -1.66 5.81
C ARG A 55 4.98 -2.43 6.44
N MET A 56 3.75 -2.09 6.08
CA MET A 56 2.57 -2.84 6.54
C MET A 56 2.61 -4.29 6.09
N MET A 57 2.89 -4.53 4.79
CA MET A 57 2.99 -5.88 4.25
C MET A 57 4.08 -6.70 4.97
N GLU A 58 5.25 -6.10 5.22
CA GLU A 58 6.32 -6.75 6.00
C GLU A 58 5.87 -7.08 7.43
N GLY A 59 5.15 -6.16 8.09
CA GLY A 59 4.59 -6.35 9.43
C GLY A 59 3.58 -7.50 9.51
N GLU A 60 2.85 -7.76 8.42
CA GLU A 60 1.92 -8.90 8.29
C GLU A 60 2.61 -10.18 7.75
N GLY A 61 3.94 -10.22 7.72
CA GLY A 61 4.70 -11.43 7.37
C GLY A 61 4.89 -11.67 5.87
N VAL A 62 4.54 -10.71 5.01
CA VAL A 62 4.82 -10.79 3.58
C VAL A 62 6.31 -10.59 3.33
N LYS A 63 6.90 -11.42 2.47
CA LYS A 63 8.28 -11.26 2.03
C LYS A 63 8.37 -10.15 0.98
N VAL A 64 8.61 -8.92 1.43
CA VAL A 64 8.77 -7.76 0.56
C VAL A 64 10.25 -7.51 0.24
N LYS A 65 10.54 -7.20 -1.02
CA LYS A 65 11.81 -6.60 -1.44
C LYS A 65 11.53 -5.15 -1.83
N MET A 66 12.02 -4.22 -1.03
CA MET A 66 11.91 -2.79 -1.31
C MET A 66 13.12 -2.28 -2.09
N TRP A 67 12.87 -1.44 -3.09
CA TRP A 67 13.88 -0.62 -3.77
C TRP A 67 13.44 0.83 -3.74
N PHE A 68 14.28 1.69 -3.16
CA PHE A 68 14.03 3.12 -3.05
C PHE A 68 15.13 3.86 -3.82
N LYS A 69 14.72 4.79 -4.69
CA LYS A 69 15.61 5.58 -5.53
C LYS A 69 15.50 7.07 -5.26
#